data_AF-A0A6C0JVK7-F1
#
_entry.id   AF-A0A6C0JVK7-F1
#
_cell.length_a   1.000
_cell.length_b   1.000
_cell.length_c   1.000
_cell.angle_alpha   90.00
_cell.angle_beta   90.00
_cell.angle_gamma   90.00
#
_symmetry.space_group_name_H-M   'P 1'
#
loop_
_entity.id
_entity.type
_entity.pdbx_description
1 polymer ?
#
loop_
_entity_poly.entity_id
_entity_poly.type
_entity_poly.pdbx_seq_one_letter_code
_entity_poly.pdbx_strand_id
1 'polypeptide(L)'
;MSGGHFDYKQYAIEDIIESIESIIQNNTNLSNDFENRFSEKTIQEFKNAIKYLTLAKIYSHRIDWLISGDDGEETFHERLNEELRNNDVG
;
A
#
# COMPACT_ATOMS: atom_id res chain seq x y z
N MET A 1 -14.47 11.05 17.70
CA MET A 1 -13.47 10.39 16.84
C MET A 1 -14.09 9.08 16.40
N SER A 2 -14.42 8.92 15.11
CA SER A 2 -14.84 7.61 14.56
C SER A 2 -13.60 6.71 14.63
N GLY A 3 -13.67 5.62 15.39
CA GLY A 3 -12.53 4.73 15.68
C GLY A 3 -12.06 3.89 14.49
N GLY A 4 -12.46 4.24 13.26
CA GLY A 4 -12.38 3.41 12.07
C GLY A 4 -13.23 2.14 12.21
N HIS A 5 -14.01 1.80 11.19
CA HIS A 5 -14.76 0.55 11.14
C HIS A 5 -13.82 -0.69 11.16
N PHE A 6 -12.59 -0.56 10.65
CA PHE A 6 -11.58 -1.60 10.54
C PHE A 6 -10.40 -1.44 11.52
N ASP A 7 -10.59 -0.73 12.64
CA ASP A 7 -9.57 -0.55 13.69
C ASP A 7 -8.23 0.03 13.18
N TYR A 8 -8.27 0.92 12.20
CA TYR A 8 -7.09 1.54 11.59
C TYR A 8 -6.06 0.56 10.98
N LYS A 9 -6.47 -0.67 10.63
CA LYS A 9 -5.58 -1.72 10.09
C LYS A 9 -4.89 -1.34 8.76
N GLN A 10 -5.36 -0.30 8.08
CA GLN A 10 -4.68 0.27 6.91
C GLN A 10 -3.25 0.73 7.21
N TYR A 11 -2.94 1.15 8.45
CA TYR A 11 -1.57 1.52 8.82
C TYR A 11 -0.64 0.30 8.90
N ALA A 12 -1.16 -0.86 9.32
CA ALA A 12 -0.36 -2.09 9.27
C ALA A 12 -0.01 -2.48 7.82
N ILE A 13 -0.87 -2.17 6.85
CA ILE A 13 -0.58 -2.39 5.42
C ILE A 13 0.52 -1.43 4.96
N GLU A 14 0.46 -0.16 5.39
CA GLU A 14 1.49 0.84 5.13
C GLU A 14 2.86 0.44 5.70
N ASP A 15 2.92 -0.01 6.95
CA ASP A 15 4.16 -0.50 7.59
C ASP A 15 4.79 -1.66 6.80
N ILE A 16 3.96 -2.55 6.24
CA ILE A 16 4.41 -3.66 5.38
C ILE A 16 4.98 -3.12 4.06
N ILE A 17 4.30 -2.16 3.43
CA ILE A 17 4.77 -1.52 2.18
C ILE A 17 6.14 -0.89 2.40
N GLU A 18 6.30 -0.06 3.44
CA GLU A 18 7.56 0.60 3.78
C GLU A 18 8.69 -0.41 4.06
N SER A 19 8.36 -1.51 4.74
CA SER A 19 9.30 -2.60 5.01
C SER A 19 9.78 -3.26 3.70
N ILE A 20 8.88 -3.52 2.76
CA ILE A 20 9.23 -4.10 1.45
C ILE A 20 10.06 -3.12 0.63
N GLU A 21 9.74 -1.83 0.64
CA GLU A 21 10.54 -0.79 -0.03
C GLU A 21 11.97 -0.75 0.50
N SER A 22 12.14 -0.79 1.83
CA SER A 22 13.46 -0.84 2.47
C SER A 22 14.25 -2.08 2.03
N ILE A 23 13.59 -3.25 1.95
CA ILE A 23 14.22 -4.49 1.46
C ILE A 23 14.70 -4.33 0.02
N ILE A 24 13.89 -3.74 -0.88
CA ILE A 24 14.27 -3.49 -2.28
C ILE A 24 15.45 -2.52 -2.38
N GLN A 25 15.44 -1.43 -1.60
CA GLN A 25 16.52 -0.44 -1.58
C GLN A 25 17.83 -1.07 -1.09
N ASN A 26 17.78 -1.85 -0.01
CA ASN A 26 18.95 -2.55 0.54
C ASN A 26 19.49 -3.60 -0.45
N ASN A 27 18.61 -4.30 -1.18
CA ASN A 27 19.02 -5.22 -2.24
C ASN A 27 19.82 -4.52 -3.37
N THR A 28 19.60 -3.21 -3.54
CA THR A 28 20.28 -2.39 -4.56
C THR A 28 21.60 -1.80 -4.04
N ASN A 29 21.62 -1.41 -2.76
CA ASN A 29 22.72 -0.66 -2.13
C ASN A 29 23.86 -1.52 -1.56
N LEU A 30 23.64 -2.84 -1.34
CA LEU A 30 24.69 -3.70 -0.79
C LEU A 30 25.86 -3.85 -1.77
N SER A 31 26.99 -3.24 -1.44
CA SER A 31 28.28 -3.44 -2.10
C SER A 31 28.83 -4.83 -1.76
N ASN A 32 28.89 -5.68 -2.79
CA ASN A 32 29.76 -6.85 -2.92
C ASN A 32 29.47 -8.14 -2.12
N ASP A 33 28.39 -8.25 -1.36
CA ASP A 33 27.99 -9.54 -0.76
C ASP A 33 26.84 -10.19 -1.56
N PHE A 34 27.20 -10.89 -2.64
CA PHE A 34 26.25 -11.52 -3.58
C PHE A 34 25.41 -12.63 -2.92
N GLU A 35 25.82 -13.19 -1.78
CA GLU A 35 25.12 -14.31 -1.13
C GLU A 35 23.77 -13.93 -0.50
N ASN A 36 23.54 -12.63 -0.21
CA ASN A 36 22.31 -12.17 0.45
C ASN A 36 21.37 -11.34 -0.45
N ARG A 37 21.63 -11.28 -1.76
CA ARG A 37 20.77 -10.55 -2.72
C ARG A 37 19.64 -11.43 -3.25
N PHE A 38 18.43 -10.87 -3.26
CA PHE A 38 17.31 -11.40 -4.01
C PHE A 38 17.53 -11.23 -5.52
N SER A 39 17.05 -12.20 -6.29
CA SER A 39 17.06 -12.15 -7.75
C SER A 39 16.19 -11.01 -8.28
N GLU A 40 16.48 -10.53 -9.49
CA GLU A 40 15.64 -9.53 -10.17
C GLU A 40 14.17 -9.96 -10.27
N LYS A 41 13.94 -11.25 -10.56
CA LYS A 41 12.60 -11.84 -10.60
C LYS A 41 11.90 -11.72 -9.24
N THR A 42 12.60 -12.00 -8.14
CA THR A 42 12.05 -11.85 -6.78
C THR A 42 11.76 -10.39 -6.45
N ILE A 43 12.66 -9.47 -6.80
CA ILE A 43 12.44 -8.03 -6.60
C ILE A 43 11.24 -7.53 -7.41
N GLN A 44 11.03 -8.07 -8.61
CA GLN A 44 9.84 -7.72 -9.39
C GLN A 44 8.54 -8.15 -8.69
N GLU A 45 8.52 -9.32 -8.05
CA GLU A 45 7.37 -9.72 -7.23
C GLU A 45 7.17 -8.84 -5.99
N PHE A 46 8.25 -8.33 -5.38
CA PHE A 46 8.13 -7.38 -4.28
C PHE A 46 7.52 -6.04 -4.73
N LYS A 47 7.87 -5.57 -5.94
CA LYS A 47 7.23 -4.39 -6.55
C LYS A 47 5.75 -4.63 -6.85
N ASN A 48 5.41 -5.83 -7.34
CA ASN A 48 4.00 -6.22 -7.51
C ASN A 48 3.26 -6.24 -6.17
N ALA A 49 3.89 -6.77 -5.12
CA ALA A 49 3.32 -6.78 -3.77
C ALA A 49 3.04 -5.36 -3.27
N ILE A 50 3.96 -4.40 -3.44
CA ILE A 50 3.72 -2.99 -3.11
C ILE A 50 2.47 -2.49 -3.85
N LYS A 51 2.34 -2.74 -5.16
CA LYS A 51 1.15 -2.33 -5.93
C LYS A 51 -0.15 -2.88 -5.33
N TYR A 52 -0.20 -4.18 -5.02
CA TYR A 52 -1.40 -4.81 -4.49
C TYR A 52 -1.73 -4.37 -3.06
N LEU A 53 -0.72 -4.18 -2.22
CA LEU A 53 -0.90 -3.69 -0.86
C LEU A 53 -1.36 -2.22 -0.87
N THR A 54 -0.84 -1.39 -1.77
CA THR A 54 -1.32 -0.01 -1.96
C THR A 54 -2.80 0.01 -2.37
N LEU A 55 -3.21 -0.85 -3.30
CA LEU A 55 -4.63 -1.03 -3.63
C LEU A 55 -5.44 -1.43 -2.40
N ALA A 56 -5.00 -2.45 -1.66
CA ALA A 56 -5.70 -2.91 -0.46
C ALA A 56 -5.81 -1.80 0.60
N LYS A 57 -4.76 -0.99 0.81
CA LYS A 57 -4.76 0.16 1.71
C LYS A 57 -5.81 1.19 1.30
N ILE A 58 -5.81 1.62 0.04
CA ILE A 58 -6.74 2.62 -0.50
C ILE A 58 -8.18 2.14 -0.34
N TYR A 59 -8.50 0.94 -0.84
CA TYR A 59 -9.86 0.41 -0.76
C TYR A 59 -10.33 0.23 0.68
N SER A 60 -9.48 -0.34 1.56
CA SER A 60 -9.84 -0.52 2.96
C SER A 60 -10.14 0.82 3.63
N HIS A 61 -9.33 1.84 3.37
CA HIS A 61 -9.51 3.17 3.94
C HIS A 61 -10.75 3.89 3.42
N ARG A 62 -11.01 3.86 2.10
CA ARG A 62 -12.20 4.50 1.51
C ARG A 62 -13.49 3.83 1.99
N ILE A 63 -13.52 2.50 2.06
CA ILE A 63 -14.68 1.76 2.56
C ILE A 63 -14.90 2.03 4.06
N ASP A 64 -13.81 2.13 4.84
CA ASP A 64 -13.87 2.47 6.26
C ASP A 64 -14.58 3.81 6.51
N TRP A 65 -14.21 4.84 5.74
CA TRP A 65 -14.82 6.16 5.83
C TRP A 65 -16.28 6.17 5.36
N LEU A 66 -16.61 5.44 4.29
CA LEU A 66 -17.99 5.31 3.83
C LEU A 66 -18.89 4.68 4.91
N ILE A 67 -18.45 3.58 5.52
CA ILE A 67 -19.23 2.87 6.56
C ILE A 67 -19.29 3.68 7.86
N SER A 68 -18.24 4.44 8.18
CA SER A 68 -18.19 5.30 9.37
C SER A 68 -18.99 6.60 9.22
N GLY A 69 -19.50 6.90 8.01
CA GLY A 69 -20.24 8.11 7.68
C GLY A 69 -19.35 9.35 7.48
N ASP A 70 -18.04 9.16 7.36
CA ASP A 70 -17.06 10.21 7.04
C ASP A 70 -17.06 10.53 5.53
N ASP A 71 -17.37 9.54 4.69
CA ASP A 71 -17.69 9.69 3.26
C ASP A 71 -19.17 9.37 3.01
N GLY A 72 -19.81 10.09 2.08
CA GLY A 72 -21.02 9.64 1.38
C GLY A 72 -20.65 8.88 0.09
N GLU A 73 -21.61 8.19 -0.54
CA GLU A 73 -21.35 7.37 -1.74
C GLU A 73 -20.70 8.14 -2.91
N GLU A 74 -21.17 9.36 -3.18
CA GLU A 74 -20.58 10.22 -4.23
C GLU A 74 -19.12 10.55 -3.90
N THR A 75 -18.85 11.05 -2.70
CA THR A 75 -17.49 11.39 -2.26
C THR A 75 -16.57 10.18 -2.16
N PHE A 76 -17.11 8.99 -1.84
CA PHE A 76 -16.37 7.74 -1.86
C PHE A 76 -15.82 7.45 -3.26
N HIS A 77 -16.67 7.54 -4.30
CA HIS A 77 -16.24 7.29 -5.67
C HIS A 77 -15.28 8.35 -6.20
N GLU A 78 -15.49 9.63 -5.86
CA GLU A 78 -14.58 10.71 -6.26
C GLU A 78 -13.18 10.51 -5.66
N ARG A 79 -13.10 10.33 -4.34
CA ARG A 79 -11.84 10.18 -3.60
C ARG A 79 -11.12 8.88 -3.94
N LEU A 80 -11.85 7.78 -4.08
CA LEU A 80 -11.26 6.51 -4.51
C LEU A 80 -10.57 6.67 -5.88
N ASN A 81 -11.25 7.27 -6.85
CA ASN A 81 -10.68 7.50 -8.18
C ASN A 81 -9.48 8.44 -8.14
N GLU A 82 -9.50 9.47 -7.29
CA GLU A 82 -8.35 10.37 -7.09
C GLU A 82 -7.14 9.62 -6.51
N GLU A 83 -7.34 8.83 -5.44
CA GLU A 83 -6.25 8.08 -4.80
C GLU A 83 -5.66 7.01 -5.71
N LEU A 84 -6.49 6.29 -6.48
CA LEU A 84 -6.02 5.28 -7.45
C LEU A 84 -5.15 5.91 -8.55
N ARG A 85 -5.52 7.11 -9.03
CA ARG A 85 -4.72 7.87 -10.01
C ARG A 85 -3.41 8.37 -9.39
N ASN A 86 -3.46 8.96 -8.20
CA ASN A 86 -2.28 9.54 -7.55
C ASN A 86 -1.21 8.49 -7.20
N ASN A 87 -1.61 7.23 -7.01
CA ASN A 87 -0.69 6.14 -6.69
C ASN A 87 -0.32 5.29 -7.92
N ASP A 88 -0.73 5.67 -9.14
CA ASP A 88 -0.50 4.90 -10.38
C ASP A 88 -0.91 3.42 -10.28
N VAL A 89 -1.95 3.13 -9.48
CA VAL A 89 -2.43 1.76 -9.23
C VAL A 89 -3.79 1.45 -9.90
N GLY A 90 -4.40 2.43 -10.55
CA GLY A 90 -5.69 2.33 -11.27
C GLY A 90 -5.64 1.61 -12.62
#